data_AF-A0AB39QE41-F1
#
_entry.id   AF-A0AB39QE41-F1
#
_cell.length_a   1.000
_cell.length_b   1.000
_cell.length_c   1.000
_cell.angle_alpha   90.00
_cell.angle_beta   90.00
_cell.angle_gamma   90.00
#
_symmetry.space_group_name_H-M   'P 1'
#
loop_
_entity.id
_entity.type
_entity.pdbx_description
1 polymer ?
#
loop_
_entity_poly.entity_id
_entity_poly.type
_entity_poly.pdbx_seq_one_letter_code
_entity_poly.pdbx_strand_id
1 'polypeptide(L)'
;MTDFGAIDALLAGARKEVPLPPAEERRRLREELNLSRPQLAQALSVSSSTVAGWETGRDPSGETREKYAYFLEGARTKLAAVAAESHGAEAGGGSEEPGDPAEFDGTEELDGTRAVVHDGDDGDTLTTPQPCVLCGQPAHHQVAGFPQHLAPADCGTPTPSAPSGHGTPPTPASASARRGVKVVPVGRRLKSADAPDLIGSAVAAALAEHSGDVEAATAALVKRAIPDAMALLDHSRMGGRYELVAHPWLPDVLRKQSSRGADQIWEARPKWTRPQLPPGEHEITALDVNGAYLSALKTHLPLGPLEHSTGDHHDRRRAGVHLITPPDWGHDAYLPNPIGSRDEPGPLWVTEPTLRLLLRVSGPKYGLCDPPQIHESWTSGATEGLLEKFRVTLKDARDRAIADGDEVTLEYIKAMYSKFVSTLGESNYNRELYRTDWMHLIRSQAFANLWWKAHRAYDEGLLVVRAMGTDELHVSGDWRAVFPEGRGVAEVKVKDVYAVGTGPADDDT
;
A
#
# COMPACT_ATOMS: atom_id res chain seq x y z
N MET A 1 62.56 -36.76 6.32
CA MET A 1 61.56 -35.81 5.79
C MET A 1 60.73 -35.37 6.97
N THR A 2 61.01 -34.19 7.49
CA THR A 2 60.69 -33.80 8.87
C THR A 2 59.30 -33.16 9.00
N ASP A 3 58.56 -33.58 10.03
CA ASP A 3 57.21 -33.20 10.47
C ASP A 3 56.91 -31.69 10.61
N PHE A 4 57.91 -30.81 10.43
CA PHE A 4 57.78 -29.38 10.68
C PHE A 4 57.01 -28.62 9.60
N GLY A 5 56.95 -29.11 8.36
CA GLY A 5 56.20 -28.43 7.28
C GLY A 5 54.69 -28.35 7.52
N ALA A 6 54.11 -29.36 8.18
CA ALA A 6 52.71 -29.35 8.59
C ALA A 6 52.45 -28.37 9.75
N ILE A 7 53.42 -28.25 10.67
CA ILE A 7 53.37 -27.32 11.80
C ILE A 7 53.53 -25.87 11.29
N ASP A 8 54.44 -25.62 10.37
CA ASP A 8 54.66 -24.31 9.76
C ASP A 8 53.45 -23.86 8.94
N ALA A 9 52.80 -24.77 8.20
CA ALA A 9 51.56 -24.48 7.49
C ALA A 9 50.39 -24.17 8.45
N LEU A 10 50.31 -24.87 9.60
CA LEU A 10 49.33 -24.61 10.64
C LEU A 10 49.57 -23.25 11.31
N LEU A 11 50.82 -22.90 11.62
CA LEU A 11 51.19 -21.61 12.20
C LEU A 11 51.00 -20.46 11.21
N ALA A 12 51.25 -20.66 9.92
CA ALA A 12 50.98 -19.67 8.87
C ALA A 12 49.47 -19.44 8.64
N GLY A 13 48.64 -20.46 8.90
CA GLY A 13 47.17 -20.36 8.86
C GLY A 13 46.53 -19.84 10.16
N ALA A 14 47.28 -19.80 11.27
CA ALA A 14 46.78 -19.39 12.57
C ALA A 14 46.55 -17.87 12.62
N ARG A 15 45.32 -17.43 12.34
CA ARG A 15 44.87 -16.05 12.54
C ARG A 15 44.31 -15.89 13.95
N LYS A 16 44.70 -14.81 14.63
CA LYS A 16 44.08 -14.43 15.91
C LYS A 16 42.65 -13.99 15.63
N GLU A 17 41.68 -14.73 16.16
CA GLU A 17 40.27 -14.42 15.97
C GLU A 17 39.92 -13.06 16.57
N VAL A 18 39.11 -12.28 15.85
CA VAL A 18 38.65 -10.97 16.32
C VAL A 18 37.79 -11.18 17.57
N PRO A 19 38.10 -10.53 18.70
CA PRO A 19 37.29 -10.65 19.90
C PRO A 19 35.91 -10.06 19.63
N LEU A 20 34.87 -10.80 20.02
CA LEU A 20 33.49 -10.38 19.90
C LEU A 20 32.94 -10.02 21.28
N PRO A 21 32.05 -9.02 21.39
CA PRO A 21 31.38 -8.74 22.65
C PRO A 21 30.45 -9.88 23.12
N PRO A 22 29.95 -9.82 24.36
CA PRO A 22 28.94 -10.76 24.86
C PRO A 22 27.69 -10.80 24.00
N ALA A 23 27.00 -11.94 23.96
CA ALA A 23 25.87 -12.19 23.06
C ALA A 23 24.72 -11.17 23.23
N GLU A 24 24.42 -10.78 24.46
CA GLU A 24 23.43 -9.75 24.79
C GLU A 24 23.79 -8.38 24.21
N GLU A 25 25.08 -8.02 24.25
CA GLU A 25 25.53 -6.75 23.68
C GLU A 25 25.43 -6.77 22.14
N ARG A 26 25.69 -7.91 21.49
CA ARG A 26 25.50 -8.07 20.05
C ARG A 26 24.04 -7.82 19.64
N ARG A 27 23.12 -8.43 20.39
CA ARG A 27 21.67 -8.28 20.19
C ARG A 27 21.25 -6.83 20.40
N ARG A 28 21.69 -6.22 21.51
CA ARG A 28 21.38 -4.83 21.87
C ARG A 28 21.82 -3.85 20.77
N LEU A 29 23.05 -3.97 20.28
CA LEU A 29 23.57 -3.11 19.20
C LEU A 29 22.74 -3.22 17.91
N ARG A 30 22.26 -4.42 17.58
CA ARG A 30 21.38 -4.61 16.42
C ARG A 30 20.00 -3.97 16.66
N GLU A 31 19.41 -4.18 17.83
CA GLU A 31 18.06 -3.70 18.17
C GLU A 31 17.99 -2.17 18.33
N GLU A 32 19.00 -1.54 18.94
CA GLU A 32 19.09 -0.08 19.07
C GLU A 32 19.22 0.63 17.71
N LEU A 33 19.73 -0.07 16.69
CA LEU A 33 19.74 0.40 15.30
C LEU A 33 18.47 0.06 14.52
N ASN A 34 17.47 -0.53 15.16
CA ASN A 34 16.21 -0.98 14.55
C ASN A 34 16.43 -1.99 13.40
N LEU A 35 17.47 -2.83 13.50
CA LEU A 35 17.75 -3.86 12.51
C LEU A 35 17.16 -5.21 12.96
N SER A 36 16.52 -5.93 12.03
CA SER A 36 16.04 -7.29 12.25
C SER A 36 17.14 -8.34 12.00
N ARG A 37 17.02 -9.52 12.64
CA ARG A 37 17.95 -10.65 12.39
C ARG A 37 18.03 -11.04 10.90
N PRO A 38 16.92 -11.11 10.13
CA PRO A 38 16.98 -11.38 8.69
C PRO A 38 17.77 -10.34 7.90
N GLN A 39 17.63 -9.04 8.22
CA GLN A 39 18.37 -7.97 7.53
C GLN A 39 19.88 -8.10 7.76
N LEU A 40 20.30 -8.35 9.01
CA LEU A 40 21.70 -8.57 9.34
C LEU A 40 22.24 -9.86 8.69
N ALA A 41 21.47 -10.93 8.75
CA ALA A 41 21.84 -12.22 8.16
C ALA A 41 22.07 -12.10 6.65
N GLN A 42 21.20 -11.36 5.95
CA GLN A 42 21.32 -11.10 4.52
C GLN A 42 22.59 -10.30 4.20
N ALA A 43 22.89 -9.24 4.94
CA ALA A 43 24.11 -8.46 4.75
C ALA A 43 25.40 -9.29 4.96
N LEU A 44 25.34 -10.29 5.84
CA LEU A 44 26.45 -11.18 6.14
C LEU A 44 26.45 -12.47 5.29
N SER A 45 25.48 -12.63 4.38
CA SER A 45 25.29 -13.85 3.56
C SER A 45 25.15 -15.13 4.39
N VAL A 46 24.40 -15.06 5.50
CA VAL A 46 24.05 -16.20 6.37
C VAL A 46 22.55 -16.29 6.60
N SER A 47 22.06 -17.33 7.28
CA SER A 47 20.65 -17.44 7.65
C SER A 47 20.29 -16.62 8.89
N SER A 48 19.02 -16.24 9.03
CA SER A 48 18.51 -15.58 10.23
C SER A 48 18.68 -16.44 11.49
N SER A 49 18.61 -17.76 11.36
CA SER A 49 18.88 -18.71 12.44
C SER A 49 20.36 -18.74 12.85
N THR A 50 21.29 -18.50 11.92
CA THR A 50 22.71 -18.35 12.23
C THR A 50 22.97 -17.11 13.09
N VAL A 51 22.39 -15.97 12.73
CA VAL A 51 22.47 -14.73 13.52
C VAL A 51 21.81 -14.90 14.89
N ALA A 52 20.65 -15.54 14.95
CA ALA A 52 19.99 -15.88 16.22
C ALA A 52 20.92 -16.70 17.13
N GLY A 53 21.60 -17.71 16.57
CA GLY A 53 22.59 -18.50 17.29
C GLY A 53 23.75 -17.65 17.83
N TRP A 54 24.20 -16.62 17.09
CA TRP A 54 25.28 -15.75 17.54
C TRP A 54 24.91 -14.80 18.68
N GLU A 55 23.63 -14.43 18.73
CA GLU A 55 23.04 -13.60 19.78
C GLU A 55 22.61 -14.40 21.02
N THR A 56 22.68 -15.73 20.96
CA THR A 56 22.42 -16.62 22.11
C THR A 56 23.68 -17.35 22.58
N GLY A 57 24.87 -16.89 22.16
CA GLY A 57 26.16 -17.37 22.68
C GLY A 57 26.98 -18.28 21.75
N ARG A 58 26.51 -18.60 20.54
CA ARG A 58 27.35 -19.25 19.52
C ARG A 58 28.32 -18.23 18.93
N ASP A 59 29.54 -18.64 18.60
CA ASP A 59 30.49 -17.74 17.95
C ASP A 59 30.63 -18.06 16.45
N PRO A 60 30.65 -17.04 15.56
CA PRO A 60 31.05 -17.24 14.17
C PRO A 60 32.53 -17.55 14.05
N SER A 61 32.91 -18.17 12.93
CA SER A 61 34.29 -18.49 12.59
C SER A 61 34.67 -17.90 11.23
N GLY A 62 35.99 -17.79 10.99
CA GLY A 62 36.55 -17.36 9.71
C GLY A 62 36.10 -15.97 9.24
N GLU A 63 35.92 -15.82 7.93
CA GLU A 63 35.57 -14.55 7.28
C GLU A 63 34.24 -13.96 7.81
N THR A 64 33.29 -14.82 8.16
CA THR A 64 32.01 -14.40 8.72
C THR A 64 32.17 -13.77 10.12
N ARG A 65 33.15 -14.21 10.91
CA ARG A 65 33.50 -13.58 12.19
C ARG A 65 34.01 -12.16 12.00
N GLU A 66 34.86 -11.95 10.99
CA GLU A 66 35.42 -10.63 10.67
C GLU A 66 34.33 -9.66 10.20
N LYS A 67 33.44 -10.09 9.30
CA LYS A 67 32.29 -9.28 8.83
C LYS A 67 31.33 -8.93 9.95
N TYR A 68 31.06 -9.89 10.84
CA TYR A 68 30.18 -9.66 11.99
C TYR A 68 30.82 -8.70 13.02
N ALA A 69 32.12 -8.85 13.30
CA ALA A 69 32.84 -7.92 14.15
C ALA A 69 32.85 -6.50 13.57
N TYR A 70 33.05 -6.36 12.25
CA TYR A 70 32.98 -5.08 11.55
C TYR A 70 31.61 -4.41 11.70
N PHE A 71 30.52 -5.18 11.56
CA PHE A 71 29.17 -4.68 11.80
C PHE A 71 28.99 -4.18 13.24
N LEU A 72 29.42 -4.94 14.24
CA LEU A 72 29.26 -4.59 15.66
C LEU A 72 30.03 -3.32 16.03
N GLU A 73 31.23 -3.15 15.49
CA GLU A 73 32.04 -1.95 15.71
C GLU A 73 31.44 -0.72 15.02
N GLY A 74 30.95 -0.88 13.79
CA GLY A 74 30.20 0.17 13.10
C GLY A 74 28.93 0.55 13.84
N ALA A 75 28.23 -0.43 14.43
CA ALA A 75 27.03 -0.20 15.21
C ALA A 75 27.32 0.63 16.47
N ARG A 76 28.37 0.28 17.23
CA ARG A 76 28.82 1.06 18.38
C ARG A 76 29.19 2.49 18.00
N THR A 77 29.97 2.65 16.93
CA THR A 77 30.42 3.97 16.47
C THR A 77 29.22 4.85 16.14
N LYS A 78 28.22 4.29 15.44
CA LYS A 78 27.01 5.02 15.07
C LYS A 78 26.16 5.39 16.28
N LEU A 79 25.97 4.48 17.23
CA LEU A 79 25.21 4.75 18.45
C LEU A 79 25.94 5.77 19.35
N ALA A 80 27.27 5.72 19.42
CA ALA A 80 28.07 6.70 20.14
C ALA A 80 27.99 8.10 19.50
N ALA A 81 27.98 8.20 18.17
CA ALA A 81 27.79 9.47 17.47
C ALA A 81 26.40 10.08 17.74
N VAL A 82 25.35 9.26 17.69
CA VAL A 82 23.98 9.68 18.04
C VAL A 82 23.91 10.14 19.50
N ALA A 83 24.53 9.42 20.43
CA ALA A 83 24.58 9.82 21.82
C ALA A 83 25.34 11.15 22.02
N ALA A 84 26.46 11.37 21.34
CA ALA A 84 27.23 12.62 21.41
C ALA A 84 26.46 13.82 20.83
N GLU A 85 25.68 13.62 19.76
CA GLU A 85 24.78 14.64 19.20
C GLU A 85 23.64 15.00 20.17
N SER A 86 23.08 14.02 20.87
CA SER A 86 22.06 14.23 21.90
C SER A 86 22.61 14.97 23.13
N HIS A 87 23.83 14.65 23.59
CA HIS A 87 24.46 15.30 24.75
C HIS A 87 25.06 16.68 24.41
N GLY A 88 25.42 16.93 23.14
CA GLY A 88 25.83 18.24 22.65
C GLY A 88 24.69 19.27 22.61
N ALA A 89 23.44 18.82 22.57
CA ALA A 89 22.25 19.66 22.67
C ALA A 89 21.88 20.01 24.13
N GLU A 90 22.37 19.26 25.12
CA GLU A 90 22.07 19.46 26.55
C GLU A 90 23.20 20.13 27.36
N ALA A 91 24.32 20.51 26.74
CA ALA A 91 25.36 21.35 27.36
C ALA A 91 24.98 22.85 27.47
N GLY A 92 23.70 23.11 27.74
CA GLY A 92 23.08 24.39 28.02
C GLY A 92 22.04 24.27 29.15
N GLY A 93 22.34 23.50 30.19
CA GLY A 93 21.49 23.37 31.38
C GLY A 93 22.26 22.68 32.50
N GLY A 94 22.40 23.34 33.65
CA GLY A 94 23.36 23.00 34.70
C GLY A 94 23.03 21.78 35.56
N SER A 95 24.11 21.13 36.00
CA SER A 95 24.38 20.57 37.34
C SER A 95 23.24 19.97 38.17
N GLU A 96 23.33 18.67 38.45
CA GLU A 96 23.46 18.13 39.82
C GLU A 96 23.96 16.68 39.83
N GLU A 97 24.70 16.35 40.89
CA GLU A 97 25.53 15.16 41.13
C GLU A 97 24.74 13.94 41.70
N PRO A 98 25.38 12.76 41.88
CA PRO A 98 24.78 11.44 41.69
C PRO A 98 24.44 10.68 42.99
N GLY A 99 23.61 9.63 42.86
CA GLY A 99 23.36 8.62 43.90
C GLY A 99 23.63 7.20 43.37
N ASP A 100 24.48 6.47 44.10
CA ASP A 100 24.99 5.12 43.84
C ASP A 100 23.92 4.00 44.04
N PRO A 101 24.15 2.76 43.56
CA PRO A 101 23.13 1.73 43.31
C PRO A 101 22.97 0.71 44.44
N ALA A 102 21.86 -0.03 44.40
CA ALA A 102 21.69 -1.26 45.16
C ALA A 102 21.34 -2.42 44.23
N GLU A 103 22.19 -3.45 44.29
CA GLU A 103 22.05 -4.78 43.71
C GLU A 103 20.78 -5.49 44.23
N PHE A 104 20.15 -6.31 43.39
CA PHE A 104 19.57 -7.56 43.88
C PHE A 104 19.62 -8.67 42.83
N ASP A 105 20.28 -9.73 43.26
CA ASP A 105 20.43 -11.07 42.69
C ASP A 105 19.08 -11.80 42.55
N GLY A 106 19.00 -12.76 41.63
CA GLY A 106 17.79 -13.53 41.38
C GLY A 106 17.86 -14.39 40.12
N THR A 107 18.73 -15.39 40.16
CA THR A 107 18.75 -16.55 39.26
C THR A 107 17.53 -17.45 39.50
N GLU A 108 16.86 -17.91 38.44
CA GLU A 108 16.23 -19.24 38.39
C GLU A 108 16.26 -19.79 36.95
N GLU A 109 16.55 -21.08 36.88
CA GLU A 109 16.99 -21.86 35.74
C GLU A 109 15.99 -23.02 35.51
N LEU A 110 16.05 -23.63 34.31
CA LEU A 110 15.43 -24.91 33.90
C LEU A 110 13.92 -24.84 33.58
N ASP A 111 13.39 -25.45 32.51
CA ASP A 111 13.73 -26.75 31.96
C ASP A 111 13.43 -26.83 30.44
N GLY A 112 14.20 -27.65 29.75
CA GLY A 112 14.18 -27.79 28.29
C GLY A 112 13.24 -28.88 27.79
N THR A 113 12.85 -28.76 26.52
CA THR A 113 12.70 -29.95 25.67
C THR A 113 13.01 -29.59 24.22
N ARG A 114 14.07 -30.18 23.69
CA ARG A 114 14.38 -30.20 22.25
C ARG A 114 13.41 -31.15 21.55
N ALA A 115 12.78 -30.69 20.47
CA ALA A 115 12.26 -31.56 19.42
C ALA A 115 12.92 -31.17 18.09
N VAL A 116 13.48 -32.19 17.44
CA VAL A 116 14.12 -32.18 16.12
C VAL A 116 13.01 -32.17 15.07
N VAL A 117 13.15 -31.40 13.99
CA VAL A 117 12.35 -31.60 12.77
C VAL A 117 13.22 -31.61 11.53
N HIS A 118 12.98 -32.66 10.76
CA HIS A 118 13.57 -33.03 9.49
C HIS A 118 12.86 -32.30 8.35
N ASP A 119 13.58 -32.14 7.25
CA ASP A 119 13.15 -31.60 5.95
C ASP A 119 11.97 -32.40 5.34
N GLY A 120 10.98 -31.71 4.77
CA GLY A 120 9.86 -32.33 4.04
C GLY A 120 8.60 -31.45 3.94
N ASP A 121 8.16 -31.24 2.70
CA ASP A 121 6.96 -30.53 2.22
C ASP A 121 5.61 -31.06 2.78
N ASP A 122 4.58 -30.22 2.74
CA ASP A 122 3.19 -30.35 3.22
C ASP A 122 2.89 -30.14 4.73
N GLY A 123 1.82 -29.37 5.01
CA GLY A 123 1.55 -28.69 6.28
C GLY A 123 1.62 -29.50 7.59
N ASP A 124 2.15 -28.86 8.63
CA ASP A 124 2.32 -29.43 9.98
C ASP A 124 1.00 -29.99 10.52
N THR A 125 0.96 -31.30 10.76
CA THR A 125 -0.19 -31.99 11.36
C THR A 125 -0.14 -31.84 12.89
N LEU A 126 -1.20 -31.30 13.47
CA LEU A 126 -1.34 -31.08 14.91
C LEU A 126 -1.69 -32.39 15.63
N THR A 127 -0.86 -32.79 16.59
CA THR A 127 -1.08 -33.98 17.44
C THR A 127 -2.33 -33.87 18.31
N THR A 128 -2.81 -32.65 18.57
CA THR A 128 -4.07 -32.38 19.27
C THR A 128 -4.87 -31.37 18.45
N PRO A 129 -6.13 -31.64 18.12
CA PRO A 129 -6.91 -30.71 17.33
C PRO A 129 -7.09 -29.36 18.05
N GLN A 130 -6.82 -28.27 17.33
CA GLN A 130 -6.92 -26.90 17.82
C GLN A 130 -8.01 -26.15 17.02
N PRO A 131 -8.66 -25.13 17.59
CA PRO A 131 -9.74 -24.42 16.91
C PRO A 131 -9.23 -23.72 15.64
N CYS A 132 -9.85 -24.07 14.50
CA CYS A 132 -9.57 -23.51 13.19
C CYS A 132 -9.77 -21.99 13.19
N VAL A 133 -8.78 -21.24 12.68
CA VAL A 133 -8.85 -19.77 12.65
C VAL A 133 -9.91 -19.22 11.69
N LEU A 134 -10.48 -20.06 10.81
CA LEU A 134 -11.50 -19.67 9.84
C LEU A 134 -12.93 -19.96 10.32
N CYS A 135 -13.17 -21.09 11.01
CA CYS A 135 -14.52 -21.52 11.42
C CYS A 135 -14.67 -21.89 12.90
N GLY A 136 -13.59 -21.88 13.68
CA GLY A 136 -13.58 -22.24 15.10
C GLY A 136 -13.73 -23.74 15.40
N GLN A 137 -13.87 -24.60 14.38
CA GLN A 137 -14.00 -26.05 14.56
C GLN A 137 -12.62 -26.72 14.76
N PRO A 138 -12.55 -27.90 15.40
CA PRO A 138 -11.27 -28.57 15.65
C PRO A 138 -10.55 -28.93 14.34
N ALA A 139 -9.39 -28.31 14.09
CA ALA A 139 -8.51 -28.57 12.96
C ALA A 139 -7.28 -29.36 13.42
N HIS A 140 -6.86 -30.31 12.57
CA HIS A 140 -5.70 -31.16 12.77
C HIS A 140 -4.48 -30.74 11.95
N HIS A 141 -4.55 -29.60 11.25
CA HIS A 141 -3.46 -29.12 10.40
C HIS A 141 -3.17 -27.65 10.70
N GLN A 142 -1.92 -27.25 10.48
CA GLN A 142 -1.44 -25.89 10.66
C GLN A 142 -0.80 -25.39 9.36
N VAL A 143 -1.16 -24.18 8.95
CA VAL A 143 -0.56 -23.53 7.77
C VAL A 143 -0.01 -22.18 8.21
N ALA A 144 1.28 -21.95 7.97
CA ALA A 144 1.99 -20.74 8.38
C ALA A 144 1.79 -20.36 9.86
N GLY A 145 1.74 -21.35 10.74
CA GLY A 145 1.58 -21.13 12.18
C GLY A 145 0.14 -21.04 12.68
N PHE A 146 -0.88 -21.18 11.83
CA PHE A 146 -2.28 -21.08 12.25
C PHE A 146 -3.06 -22.39 12.04
N PRO A 147 -3.76 -22.92 13.07
CA PRO A 147 -4.62 -24.10 12.93
C PRO A 147 -5.73 -23.84 11.92
N GLN A 148 -5.80 -24.62 10.84
CA GLN A 148 -6.85 -24.53 9.83
C GLN A 148 -6.99 -25.83 9.04
N HIS A 149 -8.11 -26.00 8.32
CA HIS A 149 -8.25 -27.12 7.39
C HIS A 149 -7.47 -26.87 6.10
N LEU A 150 -6.93 -27.92 5.49
CA LEU A 150 -6.23 -27.84 4.20
C LEU A 150 -7.21 -27.65 3.04
N ALA A 151 -8.40 -28.24 3.13
CA ALA A 151 -9.47 -28.06 2.16
C ALA A 151 -10.55 -27.08 2.67
N PRO A 152 -11.01 -26.12 1.83
CA PRO A 152 -12.07 -25.18 2.20
C PRO A 152 -13.41 -25.85 2.55
N ALA A 153 -13.70 -27.05 2.01
CA ALA A 153 -14.93 -27.80 2.26
C ALA A 153 -15.07 -28.25 3.72
N ASP A 154 -13.95 -28.42 4.42
CA ASP A 154 -13.92 -28.83 5.83
C ASP A 154 -14.20 -27.63 6.76
N CYS A 155 -14.08 -26.39 6.26
CA CYS A 155 -14.41 -25.15 6.97
C CYS A 155 -15.90 -24.77 6.89
N GLY A 156 -16.82 -25.74 6.93
CA GLY A 156 -18.25 -25.51 6.72
C GLY A 156 -19.13 -25.59 7.98
N THR A 157 -20.02 -24.60 8.16
CA THR A 157 -21.29 -24.74 8.91
C THR A 157 -22.23 -25.73 8.21
N PRO A 158 -23.04 -26.52 8.95
CA PRO A 158 -23.94 -27.50 8.34
C PRO A 158 -24.97 -26.79 7.46
N THR A 159 -24.92 -27.04 6.16
CA THR A 159 -25.90 -26.55 5.19
C THR A 159 -27.13 -27.45 5.26
N PRO A 160 -28.36 -26.92 5.42
CA PRO A 160 -29.55 -27.75 5.36
C PRO A 160 -29.77 -28.22 3.92
N SER A 161 -29.75 -29.53 3.72
CA SER A 161 -30.04 -30.18 2.44
C SER A 161 -31.44 -29.81 1.93
N ALA A 162 -31.51 -29.23 0.72
CA ALA A 162 -32.77 -29.06 0.00
C ALA A 162 -33.16 -30.37 -0.72
N PRO A 163 -34.41 -30.83 -0.64
CA PRO A 163 -34.89 -31.92 -1.48
C PRO A 163 -35.34 -31.39 -2.84
N SER A 164 -35.00 -32.12 -3.90
CA SER A 164 -35.48 -31.93 -5.26
C SER A 164 -36.91 -32.49 -5.42
N GLY A 165 -37.79 -31.82 -6.16
CA GLY A 165 -39.07 -32.38 -6.59
C GLY A 165 -40.03 -31.37 -7.23
N HIS A 166 -40.45 -31.67 -8.47
CA HIS A 166 -41.29 -30.91 -9.40
C HIS A 166 -42.72 -30.55 -8.93
N GLY A 167 -43.29 -29.48 -9.53
CA GLY A 167 -44.74 -29.33 -9.76
C GLY A 167 -45.30 -27.92 -9.55
N THR A 168 -45.82 -27.29 -10.61
CA THR A 168 -46.67 -26.07 -10.57
C THR A 168 -48.18 -26.47 -10.51
N PRO A 169 -49.13 -25.54 -10.23
CA PRO A 169 -49.79 -25.35 -8.93
C PRO A 169 -51.29 -25.77 -8.94
N PRO A 170 -52.00 -25.61 -7.81
CA PRO A 170 -53.14 -24.68 -7.86
C PRO A 170 -53.31 -23.81 -6.60
N THR A 171 -53.95 -22.67 -6.81
CA THR A 171 -54.45 -21.74 -5.77
C THR A 171 -55.60 -22.38 -4.99
N PRO A 172 -55.76 -22.07 -3.67
CA PRO A 172 -56.87 -21.18 -3.31
C PRO A 172 -56.64 -20.24 -2.11
N ALA A 173 -57.64 -19.38 -1.95
CA ALA A 173 -57.87 -18.24 -1.07
C ALA A 173 -57.54 -18.34 0.45
N SER A 174 -57.07 -17.18 0.95
CA SER A 174 -57.47 -16.44 2.18
C SER A 174 -57.76 -17.18 3.49
N ALA A 175 -56.96 -16.90 4.54
CA ALA A 175 -57.44 -16.52 5.88
C ALA A 175 -56.31 -16.15 6.88
N SER A 176 -56.50 -14.98 7.51
CA SER A 176 -56.25 -14.66 8.93
C SER A 176 -54.85 -14.73 9.58
N ALA A 177 -54.30 -13.53 9.79
CA ALA A 177 -53.64 -13.01 10.98
C ALA A 177 -53.07 -13.99 12.05
N ARG A 178 -51.74 -14.00 12.17
CA ARG A 178 -51.05 -14.09 13.47
C ARG A 178 -49.88 -13.10 13.53
N ARG A 179 -49.88 -12.29 14.58
CA ARG A 179 -48.84 -11.32 14.96
C ARG A 179 -47.49 -12.03 15.13
N GLY A 180 -46.52 -11.69 14.28
CA GLY A 180 -45.09 -11.97 14.49
C GLY A 180 -44.36 -10.67 14.77
N VAL A 181 -43.66 -10.62 15.90
CA VAL A 181 -42.81 -9.49 16.32
C VAL A 181 -41.71 -9.29 15.28
N LYS A 182 -41.68 -8.12 14.61
CA LYS A 182 -40.58 -7.73 13.74
C LYS A 182 -39.32 -7.50 14.59
N VAL A 183 -38.42 -8.47 14.61
CA VAL A 183 -37.03 -8.23 14.99
C VAL A 183 -36.38 -7.52 13.80
N VAL A 184 -36.33 -6.20 13.87
CA VAL A 184 -35.52 -5.38 12.97
C VAL A 184 -34.06 -5.62 13.37
N PRO A 185 -33.16 -6.08 12.48
CA PRO A 185 -31.75 -6.09 12.78
C PRO A 185 -31.30 -4.63 12.78
N VAL A 186 -31.36 -3.99 13.94
CA VAL A 186 -30.60 -2.76 14.19
C VAL A 186 -29.15 -3.20 14.09
N GLY A 187 -28.54 -2.94 12.93
CA GLY A 187 -27.11 -3.02 12.76
C GLY A 187 -26.49 -2.20 13.88
N ARG A 188 -25.96 -2.89 14.89
CA ARG A 188 -25.11 -2.31 15.91
C ARG A 188 -23.84 -1.85 15.19
N ARG A 189 -23.90 -0.67 14.55
CA ARG A 189 -22.70 0.14 14.40
C ARG A 189 -22.22 0.31 15.83
N LEU A 190 -21.14 -0.38 16.19
CA LEU A 190 -20.27 0.13 17.23
C LEU A 190 -19.97 1.56 16.78
N LYS A 191 -20.59 2.54 17.43
CA LYS A 191 -20.01 3.87 17.51
C LYS A 191 -18.66 3.61 18.17
N SER A 192 -17.58 3.68 17.40
CA SER A 192 -16.27 3.90 18.01
C SER A 192 -16.42 5.14 18.89
N ALA A 193 -15.82 5.12 20.07
CA ALA A 193 -15.60 6.35 20.83
C ALA A 193 -15.10 7.46 19.88
N ASP A 194 -15.54 8.70 20.08
CA ASP A 194 -15.16 9.85 19.24
C ASP A 194 -13.65 9.84 19.04
N ALA A 195 -13.21 9.42 17.85
CA ALA A 195 -11.83 9.59 17.46
C ALA A 195 -11.58 11.11 17.47
N PRO A 196 -10.47 11.59 18.05
CA PRO A 196 -10.18 13.01 18.10
C PRO A 196 -10.22 13.60 16.69
N ASP A 197 -10.96 14.70 16.50
CA ASP A 197 -11.01 15.42 15.21
C ASP A 197 -9.70 16.18 15.02
N LEU A 198 -8.64 15.45 14.67
CA LEU A 198 -7.29 16.00 14.49
C LEU A 198 -7.26 17.11 13.44
N ILE A 199 -8.07 16.99 12.38
CA ILE A 199 -8.16 17.99 11.30
C ILE A 199 -8.84 19.25 11.82
N GLY A 200 -10.03 19.12 12.42
CA GLY A 200 -10.75 20.27 12.98
C GLY A 200 -9.96 20.98 14.07
N SER A 201 -9.24 20.22 14.92
CA SER A 201 -8.40 20.76 15.98
C SER A 201 -7.20 21.54 15.43
N ALA A 202 -6.55 21.03 14.39
CA ALA A 202 -5.45 21.72 13.72
C ALA A 202 -5.91 23.02 13.05
N VAL A 203 -7.08 23.01 12.40
CA VAL A 203 -7.66 24.20 11.75
C VAL A 203 -8.03 25.26 12.79
N ALA A 204 -8.71 24.87 13.87
CA ALA A 204 -9.07 25.78 14.95
C ALA A 204 -7.84 26.40 15.62
N ALA A 205 -6.80 25.60 15.87
CA ALA A 205 -5.54 26.10 16.44
C ALA A 205 -4.83 27.10 15.51
N ALA A 206 -4.74 26.80 14.21
CA ALA A 206 -4.11 27.69 13.23
C ALA A 206 -4.89 29.02 13.09
N LEU A 207 -6.22 28.97 13.05
CA LEU A 207 -7.05 30.18 13.03
C LEU A 207 -6.87 31.00 14.31
N ALA A 208 -6.79 30.37 15.47
CA ALA A 208 -6.54 31.08 16.73
C ALA A 208 -5.14 31.74 16.76
N GLU A 209 -4.11 31.02 16.35
CA GLU A 209 -2.72 31.51 16.28
C GLU A 209 -2.58 32.72 15.35
N HIS A 210 -3.32 32.71 14.23
CA HIS A 210 -3.33 33.80 13.25
C HIS A 210 -4.48 34.79 13.44
N SER A 211 -5.09 34.85 14.64
CA SER A 211 -6.14 35.82 14.98
C SER A 211 -7.32 35.87 14.00
N GLY A 212 -7.66 34.72 13.40
CA GLY A 212 -8.72 34.57 12.40
C GLY A 212 -8.33 34.94 10.96
N ASP A 213 -7.07 35.28 10.70
CA ASP A 213 -6.58 35.48 9.33
C ASP A 213 -6.58 34.15 8.56
N VAL A 214 -7.57 34.00 7.69
CA VAL A 214 -7.83 32.81 6.86
C VAL A 214 -6.66 32.49 5.93
N GLU A 215 -6.06 33.50 5.30
CA GLU A 215 -4.97 33.31 4.34
C GLU A 215 -3.70 32.85 5.08
N ALA A 216 -3.36 33.52 6.18
CA ALA A 216 -2.20 33.16 7.00
C ALA A 216 -2.35 31.77 7.63
N ALA A 217 -3.52 31.46 8.19
CA ALA A 217 -3.82 30.16 8.76
C ALA A 217 -3.74 29.04 7.70
N THR A 218 -4.31 29.26 6.52
CA THR A 218 -4.23 28.30 5.41
C THR A 218 -2.77 28.08 4.99
N ALA A 219 -1.98 29.14 4.85
CA ALA A 219 -0.57 29.03 4.47
C ALA A 219 0.25 28.25 5.52
N ALA A 220 -0.03 28.44 6.81
CA ALA A 220 0.61 27.70 7.90
C ALA A 220 0.24 26.20 7.87
N LEU A 221 -1.06 25.91 7.74
CA LEU A 221 -1.56 24.53 7.63
C LEU A 221 -1.00 23.80 6.41
N VAL A 222 -0.96 24.46 5.25
CA VAL A 222 -0.38 23.89 4.03
C VAL A 222 1.10 23.53 4.23
N LYS A 223 1.88 24.31 4.99
CA LYS A 223 3.28 23.97 5.32
C LYS A 223 3.37 22.73 6.22
N ARG A 224 2.43 22.57 7.16
CA ARG A 224 2.35 21.43 8.10
C ARG A 224 1.62 20.19 7.56
N ALA A 225 1.09 20.25 6.35
CA ALA A 225 0.25 19.19 5.78
C ALA A 225 0.91 17.81 5.70
N ILE A 226 2.25 17.72 5.53
CA ILE A 226 2.95 16.42 5.52
C ILE A 226 3.02 15.80 6.92
N PRO A 227 3.63 16.46 7.93
CA PRO A 227 3.69 15.89 9.28
C PRO A 227 2.30 15.61 9.85
N ASP A 228 1.32 16.48 9.62
CA ASP A 228 -0.04 16.26 10.10
C ASP A 228 -0.74 15.09 9.35
N ALA A 229 -0.42 14.86 8.07
CA ALA A 229 -0.91 13.67 7.35
C ALA A 229 -0.26 12.38 7.86
N MET A 230 1.02 12.40 8.23
CA MET A 230 1.70 11.25 8.86
C MET A 230 1.13 10.96 10.24
N ALA A 231 0.95 11.98 11.09
CA ALA A 231 0.30 11.83 12.39
C ALA A 231 -1.13 11.28 12.26
N LEU A 232 -1.89 11.74 11.26
CA LEU A 232 -3.23 11.20 10.98
C LEU A 232 -3.17 9.75 10.48
N LEU A 233 -2.18 9.40 9.66
CA LEU A 233 -1.96 8.02 9.21
C LEU A 233 -1.68 7.10 10.40
N ASP A 234 -0.75 7.46 11.28
CA ASP A 234 -0.41 6.69 12.47
C ASP A 234 -1.62 6.51 13.38
N HIS A 235 -2.37 7.60 13.63
CA HIS A 235 -3.61 7.52 14.40
C HIS A 235 -4.64 6.61 13.75
N SER A 236 -4.82 6.68 12.43
CA SER A 236 -5.76 5.83 11.70
C SER A 236 -5.42 4.34 11.79
N ARG A 237 -4.15 4.02 12.10
CA ARG A 237 -3.63 2.66 12.16
C ARG A 237 -3.57 2.08 13.57
N MET A 238 -3.87 2.86 14.62
CA MET A 238 -3.95 2.32 15.98
C MET A 238 -4.98 1.16 16.02
N GLY A 239 -4.54 0.00 16.53
CA GLY A 239 -5.34 -1.23 16.52
C GLY A 239 -5.52 -1.88 15.14
N GLY A 240 -4.75 -1.46 14.13
CA GLY A 240 -4.70 -2.09 12.81
C GLY A 240 -4.05 -3.47 12.85
N ARG A 241 -4.49 -4.36 11.95
CA ARG A 241 -3.97 -5.74 11.87
C ARG A 241 -2.59 -5.86 11.24
N TYR A 242 -2.17 -4.84 10.49
CA TYR A 242 -0.92 -4.85 9.73
C TYR A 242 0.00 -3.76 10.22
N GLU A 243 1.27 -4.09 10.38
CA GLU A 243 2.34 -3.12 10.62
C GLU A 243 2.74 -2.47 9.29
N LEU A 244 3.21 -1.22 9.33
CA LEU A 244 3.70 -0.52 8.15
C LEU A 244 5.20 -0.77 8.06
N VAL A 245 5.68 -1.41 6.99
CA VAL A 245 7.11 -1.38 6.67
C VAL A 245 7.40 -0.07 5.96
N ALA A 246 7.99 0.88 6.67
CA ALA A 246 8.18 2.25 6.19
C ALA A 246 9.33 2.37 5.19
N HIS A 247 10.37 1.54 5.35
CA HIS A 247 11.58 1.56 4.53
C HIS A 247 11.93 0.13 4.09
N PRO A 248 11.09 -0.52 3.25
CA PRO A 248 11.42 -1.82 2.71
C PRO A 248 12.59 -1.71 1.73
N TRP A 249 13.29 -2.82 1.53
CA TRP A 249 14.16 -2.93 0.36
C TRP A 249 13.30 -2.86 -0.91
N LEU A 250 13.68 -2.00 -1.86
CA LEU A 250 13.04 -1.87 -3.16
C LEU A 250 13.98 -2.36 -4.28
N PRO A 251 13.45 -3.08 -5.29
CA PRO A 251 14.21 -3.52 -6.46
C PRO A 251 14.67 -2.32 -7.31
N ASP A 252 15.73 -2.51 -8.09
CA ASP A 252 16.35 -1.43 -8.86
C ASP A 252 15.42 -0.77 -9.89
N VAL A 253 14.39 -1.48 -10.37
CA VAL A 253 13.36 -0.93 -11.25
C VAL A 253 12.55 0.20 -10.59
N LEU A 254 12.44 0.20 -9.26
CA LEU A 254 11.77 1.22 -8.47
C LEU A 254 12.73 2.31 -7.97
N ARG A 255 14.01 2.22 -8.30
CA ARG A 255 15.02 3.23 -7.95
C ARG A 255 15.25 4.16 -9.12
N LYS A 256 15.38 5.45 -8.82
CA LYS A 256 15.77 6.44 -9.83
C LYS A 256 17.19 6.19 -10.30
N GLN A 257 17.34 5.94 -11.60
CA GLN A 257 18.64 5.71 -12.22
C GLN A 257 19.49 6.99 -12.27
N SER A 258 18.84 8.16 -12.31
CA SER A 258 19.50 9.46 -12.12
C SER A 258 18.49 10.50 -11.61
N SER A 259 18.99 11.61 -11.05
CA SER A 259 18.16 12.69 -10.51
C SER A 259 17.25 13.37 -11.54
N ARG A 260 17.57 13.27 -12.83
CA ARG A 260 16.79 13.80 -13.96
C ARG A 260 16.31 12.71 -14.93
N GLY A 261 16.55 11.44 -14.62
CA GLY A 261 16.16 10.33 -15.46
C GLY A 261 14.67 10.02 -15.35
N ALA A 262 14.11 9.43 -16.39
CA ALA A 262 12.77 8.87 -16.32
C ALA A 262 12.74 7.66 -15.37
N ASP A 263 11.61 7.49 -14.67
CA ASP A 263 11.35 6.26 -13.91
C ASP A 263 11.16 5.10 -14.91
N GLN A 264 11.57 3.89 -14.52
CA GLN A 264 11.33 2.70 -15.35
C GLN A 264 9.85 2.25 -15.29
N ILE A 265 9.14 2.66 -14.24
CA ILE A 265 7.74 2.32 -14.05
C ILE A 265 6.85 3.21 -14.92
N TRP A 266 6.09 2.58 -15.78
CA TRP A 266 5.08 3.22 -16.60
C TRP A 266 3.74 3.29 -15.85
N GLU A 267 3.38 4.49 -15.38
CA GLU A 267 2.15 4.72 -14.62
C GLU A 267 0.88 4.73 -15.47
N ALA A 268 0.98 4.65 -16.80
CA ALA A 268 -0.16 4.71 -17.73
C ALA A 268 -0.96 6.02 -17.68
N ARG A 269 -0.26 7.15 -17.63
CA ARG A 269 -0.89 8.48 -17.59
C ARG A 269 -1.74 8.74 -18.85
N PRO A 270 -3.05 9.06 -18.72
CA PRO A 270 -3.89 9.42 -19.84
C PRO A 270 -3.45 10.75 -20.48
N LYS A 271 -3.24 10.71 -21.79
CA LYS A 271 -3.05 11.88 -22.66
C LYS A 271 -3.69 11.58 -24.02
N TRP A 272 -4.99 11.34 -24.00
CA TRP A 272 -5.72 10.90 -25.18
C TRP A 272 -6.73 11.97 -25.62
N THR A 273 -6.75 12.24 -26.92
CA THR A 273 -7.79 13.02 -27.59
C THR A 273 -8.29 12.17 -28.74
N ARG A 274 -9.61 12.06 -28.87
CA ARG A 274 -10.27 11.36 -29.96
C ARG A 274 -9.70 11.84 -31.30
N PRO A 275 -9.17 10.94 -32.15
CA PRO A 275 -8.54 11.35 -33.41
C PRO A 275 -9.53 12.01 -34.38
N GLN A 276 -10.77 11.52 -34.45
CA GLN A 276 -11.79 11.96 -35.39
C GLN A 276 -13.14 12.03 -34.69
N LEU A 277 -13.81 13.18 -34.79
CA LEU A 277 -15.18 13.35 -34.31
C LEU A 277 -16.19 12.87 -35.36
N PRO A 278 -17.35 12.34 -34.94
CA PRO A 278 -18.47 12.14 -35.84
C PRO A 278 -18.83 13.45 -36.56
N PRO A 279 -19.37 13.41 -37.80
CA PRO A 279 -19.84 14.61 -38.48
C PRO A 279 -20.87 15.39 -37.66
N GLY A 280 -20.85 16.71 -37.77
CA GLY A 280 -21.76 17.63 -37.08
C GLY A 280 -21.06 18.55 -36.08
N GLU A 281 -21.82 19.50 -35.56
CA GLU A 281 -21.39 20.35 -34.45
C GLU A 281 -21.64 19.63 -33.12
N HIS A 282 -20.63 19.65 -32.26
CA HIS A 282 -20.68 19.01 -30.94
C HIS A 282 -20.39 20.04 -29.87
N GLU A 283 -21.31 20.19 -28.91
CA GLU A 283 -21.03 20.88 -27.66
C GLU A 283 -20.29 19.93 -26.72
N ILE A 284 -19.06 20.29 -26.35
CA ILE A 284 -18.20 19.51 -25.48
C ILE A 284 -18.20 20.12 -24.09
N THR A 285 -18.52 19.31 -23.09
CA THR A 285 -18.35 19.66 -21.68
C THR A 285 -17.06 19.05 -21.16
N ALA A 286 -16.15 19.89 -20.64
CA ALA A 286 -14.99 19.46 -19.88
C ALA A 286 -15.41 19.25 -18.41
N LEU A 287 -15.26 18.03 -17.91
CA LEU A 287 -15.56 17.62 -16.55
C LEU A 287 -14.27 17.46 -15.74
N ASP A 288 -14.30 17.95 -14.50
CA ASP A 288 -13.23 17.82 -13.51
C ASP A 288 -13.66 16.82 -12.42
N VAL A 289 -12.88 15.76 -12.25
CA VAL A 289 -13.11 14.72 -11.24
C VAL A 289 -12.55 15.18 -9.89
N ASN A 290 -13.44 15.28 -8.91
CA ASN A 290 -13.07 15.73 -7.58
C ASN A 290 -12.17 14.73 -6.84
N GLY A 291 -11.06 15.22 -6.28
CA GLY A 291 -10.25 14.47 -5.31
C GLY A 291 -9.66 13.17 -5.87
N ALA A 292 -9.15 13.18 -7.11
CA ALA A 292 -8.64 11.99 -7.79
C ALA A 292 -7.64 11.18 -6.94
N TYR A 293 -6.65 11.83 -6.34
CA TYR A 293 -5.68 11.17 -5.45
C TYR A 293 -6.30 10.66 -4.14
N LEU A 294 -7.24 11.41 -3.54
CA LEU A 294 -7.96 10.96 -2.36
C LEU A 294 -8.78 9.68 -2.63
N SER A 295 -9.42 9.61 -3.80
CA SER A 295 -10.10 8.40 -4.27
C SER A 295 -9.13 7.26 -4.55
N ALA A 296 -7.95 7.57 -5.08
CA ALA A 296 -6.91 6.59 -5.42
C ALA A 296 -6.19 5.97 -4.22
N LEU A 297 -6.28 6.56 -3.03
CA LEU A 297 -5.79 5.93 -1.79
C LEU A 297 -6.48 4.57 -1.52
N LYS A 298 -7.66 4.35 -2.10
CA LYS A 298 -8.29 3.03 -2.15
C LYS A 298 -7.67 2.20 -3.28
N THR A 299 -6.53 1.59 -3.00
CA THR A 299 -5.81 0.70 -3.91
C THR A 299 -5.11 -0.43 -3.15
N HIS A 300 -4.79 -1.52 -3.83
CA HIS A 300 -4.07 -2.65 -3.20
C HIS A 300 -2.62 -2.26 -3.01
N LEU A 301 -2.19 -2.13 -1.75
CA LEU A 301 -0.83 -1.74 -1.41
C LEU A 301 -0.04 -2.93 -0.84
N PRO A 302 1.22 -3.14 -1.30
CA PRO A 302 2.09 -4.17 -0.75
C PRO A 302 2.39 -3.90 0.73
N LEU A 303 2.25 -4.93 1.58
CA LEU A 303 2.46 -4.81 3.02
C LEU A 303 3.95 -4.80 3.41
N GLY A 304 4.74 -5.66 2.78
CA GLY A 304 6.14 -5.89 3.10
C GLY A 304 7.09 -5.72 1.90
N PRO A 305 8.31 -6.27 1.99
CA PRO A 305 9.29 -6.22 0.90
C PRO A 305 8.76 -6.98 -0.33
N LEU A 306 9.08 -6.48 -1.52
CA LEU A 306 8.67 -7.11 -2.77
C LEU A 306 9.54 -8.34 -3.06
N GLU A 307 8.90 -9.44 -3.42
CA GLU A 307 9.53 -10.67 -3.87
C GLU A 307 9.43 -10.78 -5.38
N HIS A 308 10.50 -11.28 -6.00
CA HIS A 308 10.55 -11.54 -7.43
C HIS A 308 9.85 -12.85 -7.77
N SER A 309 9.07 -12.84 -8.85
CA SER A 309 8.53 -14.04 -9.47
C SER A 309 8.57 -13.91 -10.99
N THR A 310 8.62 -15.05 -11.68
CA THR A 310 8.61 -15.13 -13.15
C THR A 310 7.43 -15.97 -13.63
N GLY A 311 7.07 -15.79 -14.89
CA GLY A 311 6.01 -16.54 -15.55
C GLY A 311 4.69 -15.77 -15.67
N ASP A 312 3.79 -16.33 -16.48
CA ASP A 312 2.58 -15.66 -16.91
C ASP A 312 1.39 -15.95 -15.99
N HIS A 313 1.45 -15.44 -14.76
CA HIS A 313 0.39 -15.61 -13.77
C HIS A 313 0.19 -14.36 -12.91
N HIS A 314 -1.05 -14.12 -12.51
CA HIS A 314 -1.43 -13.01 -11.61
C HIS A 314 -2.04 -13.54 -10.31
N ASP A 315 -1.46 -13.16 -9.17
CA ASP A 315 -2.04 -13.42 -7.85
C ASP A 315 -2.80 -12.20 -7.34
N ARG A 316 -4.13 -12.33 -7.25
CA ARG A 316 -5.04 -11.27 -6.80
C ARG A 316 -4.83 -10.85 -5.34
N ARG A 317 -4.14 -11.64 -4.52
CA ARG A 317 -3.79 -11.33 -3.12
C ARG A 317 -2.48 -10.56 -2.97
N ARG A 318 -1.75 -10.39 -4.07
CA ARG A 318 -0.48 -9.65 -4.12
C ARG A 318 -0.66 -8.34 -4.89
N ALA A 319 0.26 -7.43 -4.65
CA ALA A 319 0.39 -6.18 -5.40
C ALA A 319 1.86 -5.78 -5.52
N GLY A 320 2.16 -5.04 -6.58
CA GLY A 320 3.48 -4.47 -6.83
C GLY A 320 3.60 -4.00 -8.27
N VAL A 321 4.71 -4.37 -8.93
CA VAL A 321 4.99 -4.00 -10.32
C VAL A 321 5.26 -5.24 -11.18
N HIS A 322 4.94 -5.14 -12.46
CA HIS A 322 4.93 -6.27 -13.39
C HIS A 322 5.52 -5.86 -14.72
N LEU A 323 6.46 -6.65 -15.25
CA LEU A 323 6.91 -6.52 -16.63
C LEU A 323 5.91 -7.25 -17.51
N ILE A 324 5.20 -6.51 -18.35
CA ILE A 324 4.21 -7.09 -19.26
C ILE A 324 4.51 -6.77 -20.72
N THR A 325 4.06 -7.62 -21.63
CA THR A 325 3.75 -7.19 -23.00
C THR A 325 2.27 -6.84 -23.07
N PRO A 326 1.93 -5.56 -23.30
CA PRO A 326 0.53 -5.14 -23.40
C PRO A 326 -0.09 -5.70 -24.68
N PRO A 327 -1.40 -5.98 -24.67
CA PRO A 327 -2.10 -6.43 -25.87
C PRO A 327 -2.26 -5.27 -26.86
N ASP A 328 -2.53 -5.62 -28.12
CA ASP A 328 -2.93 -4.63 -29.12
C ASP A 328 -4.25 -3.97 -28.71
N TRP A 329 -4.34 -2.65 -28.90
CA TRP A 329 -5.51 -1.87 -28.54
C TRP A 329 -6.24 -1.36 -29.79
N GLY A 330 -7.34 -2.01 -30.15
CA GLY A 330 -8.13 -1.71 -31.35
C GLY A 330 -9.14 -0.56 -31.21
N HIS A 331 -9.18 0.12 -30.05
CA HIS A 331 -10.27 1.04 -29.70
C HIS A 331 -9.86 2.52 -29.62
N ASP A 332 -8.64 2.88 -30.05
CA ASP A 332 -8.10 4.25 -29.97
C ASP A 332 -8.96 5.31 -30.67
N ALA A 333 -9.79 4.90 -31.64
CA ALA A 333 -10.72 5.79 -32.33
C ALA A 333 -11.83 6.35 -31.42
N TYR A 334 -12.13 5.71 -30.29
CA TYR A 334 -13.24 6.10 -29.43
C TYR A 334 -13.02 5.95 -27.92
N LEU A 335 -11.99 5.21 -27.50
CA LEU A 335 -11.61 5.07 -26.09
C LEU A 335 -10.10 5.25 -25.90
N PRO A 336 -9.68 5.85 -24.78
CA PRO A 336 -8.26 5.93 -24.44
C PRO A 336 -7.69 4.52 -24.22
N ASN A 337 -6.44 4.31 -24.64
CA ASN A 337 -5.71 3.09 -24.32
C ASN A 337 -5.52 2.95 -22.79
N PRO A 338 -5.84 1.79 -22.17
CA PRO A 338 -5.62 1.53 -20.74
C PRO A 338 -4.18 1.74 -20.27
N ILE A 339 -3.18 1.59 -21.14
CA ILE A 339 -1.78 1.88 -20.82
C ILE A 339 -1.41 3.36 -21.04
N GLY A 340 -2.36 4.25 -21.33
CA GLY A 340 -2.08 5.64 -21.63
C GLY A 340 -1.35 5.83 -22.98
N SER A 341 -0.75 7.00 -23.17
CA SER A 341 -0.14 7.37 -24.46
C SER A 341 1.30 6.90 -24.53
N ARG A 342 1.52 5.78 -25.22
CA ARG A 342 2.83 5.16 -25.40
C ARG A 342 3.17 5.03 -26.88
N ASP A 343 4.37 5.47 -27.24
CA ASP A 343 4.87 5.39 -28.61
C ASP A 343 5.76 4.14 -28.84
N GLU A 344 6.52 3.73 -27.84
CA GLU A 344 7.46 2.61 -27.95
C GLU A 344 6.76 1.26 -27.80
N PRO A 345 6.91 0.32 -28.75
CA PRO A 345 6.36 -1.03 -28.61
C PRO A 345 7.17 -1.89 -27.64
N GLY A 346 6.63 -3.06 -27.29
CA GLY A 346 7.34 -4.09 -26.53
C GLY A 346 7.08 -4.09 -25.02
N PRO A 347 7.83 -4.88 -24.24
CA PRO A 347 7.63 -5.02 -22.81
C PRO A 347 7.79 -3.71 -22.04
N LEU A 348 7.04 -3.53 -20.95
CA LEU A 348 7.17 -2.41 -20.03
C LEU A 348 6.80 -2.79 -18.60
N TRP A 349 7.39 -2.09 -17.64
CA TRP A 349 7.02 -2.22 -16.23
C TRP A 349 5.77 -1.40 -15.94
N VAL A 350 4.68 -2.07 -15.57
CA VAL A 350 3.43 -1.44 -15.12
C VAL A 350 3.17 -1.73 -13.64
N THR A 351 2.29 -0.96 -13.05
CA THR A 351 1.84 -1.17 -11.66
C THR A 351 0.64 -2.11 -11.58
N GLU A 352 0.40 -2.64 -10.39
CA GLU A 352 -0.77 -3.50 -10.10
C GLU A 352 -2.11 -2.88 -10.56
N PRO A 353 -2.44 -1.59 -10.33
CA PRO A 353 -3.67 -0.99 -10.85
C PRO A 353 -3.82 -1.06 -12.38
N THR A 354 -2.74 -0.82 -13.12
CA THR A 354 -2.74 -0.89 -14.59
C THR A 354 -2.91 -2.33 -15.06
N LEU A 355 -2.20 -3.29 -14.45
CA LEU A 355 -2.38 -4.71 -14.76
C LEU A 355 -3.80 -5.19 -14.47
N ARG A 356 -4.38 -4.82 -13.31
CA ARG A 356 -5.77 -5.15 -12.96
C ARG A 356 -6.77 -4.51 -13.91
N LEU A 357 -6.49 -3.31 -14.40
CA LEU A 357 -7.31 -2.65 -15.42
C LEU A 357 -7.29 -3.49 -16.71
N LEU A 358 -6.10 -3.81 -17.22
CA LEU A 358 -5.91 -4.62 -18.44
C LEU A 358 -6.60 -5.99 -18.35
N LEU A 359 -6.33 -6.74 -17.28
CA LEU A 359 -6.96 -8.05 -17.04
C LEU A 359 -8.49 -7.95 -16.92
N ARG A 360 -9.01 -6.83 -16.41
CA ARG A 360 -10.46 -6.63 -16.33
C ARG A 360 -11.06 -6.36 -17.71
N VAL A 361 -10.45 -5.50 -18.52
CA VAL A 361 -10.98 -5.12 -19.84
C VAL A 361 -10.80 -6.23 -20.89
N SER A 362 -9.79 -7.10 -20.73
CA SER A 362 -9.64 -8.30 -21.55
C SER A 362 -10.56 -9.45 -21.13
N GLY A 363 -11.05 -9.41 -19.89
CA GLY A 363 -11.95 -10.43 -19.35
C GLY A 363 -13.27 -10.52 -20.13
N PRO A 364 -13.99 -11.66 -20.02
CA PRO A 364 -15.15 -11.99 -20.86
C PRO A 364 -16.33 -11.03 -20.72
N LYS A 365 -16.36 -10.22 -19.65
CA LYS A 365 -17.38 -9.19 -19.46
C LYS A 365 -17.24 -8.04 -20.47
N TYR A 366 -16.01 -7.66 -20.81
CA TYR A 366 -15.75 -6.48 -21.65
C TYR A 366 -15.15 -6.88 -23.00
N GLY A 367 -14.18 -7.82 -23.02
CA GLY A 367 -13.60 -8.35 -24.26
C GLY A 367 -13.00 -7.28 -25.19
N LEU A 368 -12.40 -6.22 -24.62
CA LEU A 368 -11.87 -5.08 -25.38
C LEU A 368 -10.44 -5.31 -25.92
N CYS A 369 -9.74 -6.33 -25.43
CA CYS A 369 -8.43 -6.70 -25.94
C CYS A 369 -8.07 -8.12 -25.48
N ASP A 370 -6.99 -8.65 -26.03
CA ASP A 370 -6.39 -9.87 -25.49
C ASP A 370 -5.82 -9.64 -24.08
N PRO A 371 -5.65 -10.70 -23.27
CA PRO A 371 -4.97 -10.56 -21.98
C PRO A 371 -3.50 -10.12 -22.17
N PRO A 372 -2.96 -9.23 -21.31
CA PRO A 372 -1.54 -8.92 -21.31
C PRO A 372 -0.72 -10.16 -20.94
N GLN A 373 0.45 -10.32 -21.56
CA GLN A 373 1.40 -11.36 -21.17
C GLN A 373 2.26 -10.84 -20.02
N ILE A 374 2.28 -11.54 -18.89
CA ILE A 374 3.14 -11.23 -17.74
C ILE A 374 4.44 -12.02 -17.87
N HIS A 375 5.58 -11.31 -17.80
CA HIS A 375 6.91 -11.93 -17.89
C HIS A 375 7.51 -12.17 -16.51
N GLU A 376 7.48 -11.14 -15.67
CA GLU A 376 8.00 -11.17 -14.30
C GLU A 376 7.31 -10.12 -13.44
N SER A 377 7.41 -10.28 -12.13
CA SER A 377 6.74 -9.43 -11.15
C SER A 377 7.59 -9.24 -9.90
N TRP A 378 7.46 -8.06 -9.29
CA TRP A 378 7.95 -7.76 -7.95
C TRP A 378 6.75 -7.42 -7.08
N THR A 379 6.32 -8.33 -6.21
CA THR A 379 5.08 -8.17 -5.45
C THR A 379 5.21 -8.62 -3.99
N SER A 380 4.33 -8.13 -3.12
CA SER A 380 4.15 -8.65 -1.76
C SER A 380 2.66 -8.93 -1.53
N GLY A 381 2.34 -9.71 -0.49
CA GLY A 381 0.98 -9.75 0.05
C GLY A 381 0.44 -8.33 0.25
N ALA A 382 -0.80 -8.11 -0.16
CA ALA A 382 -1.36 -6.77 -0.31
C ALA A 382 -2.78 -6.66 0.22
N THR A 383 -3.20 -5.42 0.51
CA THR A 383 -4.57 -5.13 0.93
C THR A 383 -5.03 -3.76 0.42
N GLU A 384 -6.30 -3.66 0.06
CA GLU A 384 -6.96 -2.38 -0.28
C GLU A 384 -7.29 -1.57 0.98
N GLY A 385 -7.35 -2.22 2.15
CA GLY A 385 -7.78 -1.60 3.40
C GLY A 385 -6.70 -0.80 4.13
N LEU A 386 -5.46 -0.77 3.62
CA LEU A 386 -4.31 -0.24 4.36
C LEU A 386 -4.43 1.24 4.70
N LEU A 387 -4.92 2.03 3.74
CA LEU A 387 -5.14 3.47 3.88
C LEU A 387 -6.62 3.84 4.02
N GLU A 388 -7.52 2.86 4.16
CA GLU A 388 -8.96 3.14 4.08
C GLU A 388 -9.45 4.01 5.24
N LYS A 389 -8.99 3.77 6.47
CA LYS A 389 -9.35 4.63 7.62
C LYS A 389 -8.84 6.07 7.42
N PHE A 390 -7.56 6.22 7.04
CA PHE A 390 -6.95 7.52 6.71
C PHE A 390 -7.73 8.25 5.61
N ARG A 391 -8.05 7.55 4.52
CA ARG A 391 -8.85 8.06 3.40
C ARG A 391 -10.25 8.49 3.84
N VAL A 392 -10.95 7.67 4.61
CA VAL A 392 -12.32 7.98 5.08
C VAL A 392 -12.31 9.21 5.99
N THR A 393 -11.34 9.34 6.90
CA THR A 393 -11.22 10.53 7.74
C THR A 393 -11.03 11.82 6.92
N LEU A 394 -10.12 11.80 5.93
CA LEU A 394 -9.92 12.94 5.03
C LEU A 394 -11.17 13.24 4.18
N LYS A 395 -11.83 12.19 3.67
CA LYS A 395 -13.06 12.33 2.87
C LYS A 395 -14.18 12.95 3.69
N ASP A 396 -14.43 12.44 4.90
CA ASP A 396 -15.53 12.91 5.73
C ASP A 396 -15.29 14.32 6.26
N ALA A 397 -14.04 14.69 6.59
CA ALA A 397 -13.68 16.07 6.91
C ALA A 397 -13.87 17.00 5.69
N ARG A 398 -13.52 16.54 4.49
CA ARG A 398 -13.72 17.31 3.25
C ARG A 398 -15.19 17.51 2.94
N ASP A 399 -16.01 16.48 3.10
CA ASP A 399 -17.45 16.56 2.83
C ASP A 399 -18.15 17.51 3.82
N ARG A 400 -17.77 17.48 5.12
CA ARG A 400 -18.21 18.48 6.11
C ARG A 400 -17.81 19.90 5.68
N ALA A 401 -16.54 20.11 5.32
CA ALA A 401 -16.05 21.42 4.89
C ALA A 401 -16.73 21.95 3.63
N ILE A 402 -17.12 21.08 2.69
CA ILE A 402 -17.96 21.48 1.53
C ILE A 402 -19.34 21.95 1.99
N ALA A 403 -19.98 21.22 2.90
CA ALA A 403 -21.31 21.56 3.39
C ALA A 403 -21.32 22.87 4.19
N ASP A 404 -20.25 23.12 4.94
CA ASP A 404 -20.11 24.30 5.81
C ASP A 404 -19.49 25.52 5.10
N GLY A 405 -18.99 25.36 3.87
CA GLY A 405 -18.28 26.41 3.15
C GLY A 405 -16.91 26.77 3.74
N ASP A 406 -16.27 25.83 4.43
CA ASP A 406 -14.98 26.02 5.10
C ASP A 406 -13.80 25.86 4.11
N GLU A 407 -13.39 26.97 3.48
CA GLU A 407 -12.31 26.98 2.51
C GLU A 407 -10.93 26.62 3.10
N VAL A 408 -10.69 26.94 4.38
CA VAL A 408 -9.43 26.63 5.07
C VAL A 408 -9.24 25.12 5.16
N THR A 409 -10.27 24.42 5.67
CA THR A 409 -10.23 22.97 5.79
C THR A 409 -10.13 22.29 4.42
N LEU A 410 -10.78 22.83 3.38
CA LEU A 410 -10.71 22.27 2.04
C LEU A 410 -9.30 22.33 1.44
N GLU A 411 -8.65 23.49 1.49
CA GLU A 411 -7.28 23.64 0.99
C GLU A 411 -6.28 22.85 1.84
N TYR A 412 -6.51 22.79 3.16
CA TYR A 412 -5.69 22.01 4.05
C TYR A 412 -5.75 20.50 3.74
N ILE A 413 -6.94 19.92 3.64
CA ILE A 413 -7.12 18.49 3.30
C ILE A 413 -6.55 18.20 1.90
N LYS A 414 -6.76 19.11 0.94
CA LYS A 414 -6.18 18.99 -0.39
C LYS A 414 -4.66 18.92 -0.34
N ALA A 415 -4.03 19.78 0.46
CA ALA A 415 -2.59 19.74 0.67
C ALA A 415 -2.15 18.43 1.35
N MET A 416 -2.88 17.93 2.35
CA MET A 416 -2.55 16.68 3.06
C MET A 416 -2.43 15.50 2.10
N TYR A 417 -3.50 15.16 1.36
CA TYR A 417 -3.44 13.97 0.49
C TYR A 417 -2.53 14.18 -0.73
N SER A 418 -2.49 15.39 -1.31
CA SER A 418 -1.69 15.64 -2.52
C SER A 418 -0.20 15.59 -2.20
N LYS A 419 0.21 16.22 -1.09
CA LYS A 419 1.61 16.19 -0.65
C LYS A 419 2.00 14.80 -0.20
N PHE A 420 1.17 14.14 0.62
CA PHE A 420 1.38 12.75 1.03
C PHE A 420 1.76 11.86 -0.17
N VAL A 421 0.90 11.78 -1.18
CA VAL A 421 1.15 10.96 -2.38
C VAL A 421 2.41 11.40 -3.13
N SER A 422 2.68 12.70 -3.25
CA SER A 422 3.87 13.21 -3.95
C SER A 422 5.18 12.93 -3.20
N THR A 423 5.14 12.74 -1.88
CA THR A 423 6.33 12.59 -1.03
C THR A 423 6.58 11.18 -0.54
N LEU A 424 5.74 10.20 -0.89
CA LEU A 424 5.93 8.78 -0.53
C LEU A 424 7.19 8.15 -1.14
N GLY A 425 7.71 8.67 -2.25
CA GLY A 425 8.93 8.15 -2.87
C GLY A 425 10.19 8.61 -2.15
N GLU A 426 11.22 8.98 -2.92
CA GLU A 426 12.53 9.39 -2.39
C GLU A 426 12.59 10.86 -1.91
N SER A 427 11.49 11.38 -1.38
CA SER A 427 11.40 12.79 -1.01
C SER A 427 12.11 13.08 0.31
N ASN A 428 12.95 14.13 0.33
CA ASN A 428 13.54 14.63 1.58
C ASN A 428 12.52 15.24 2.56
N TYR A 429 11.30 15.52 2.08
CA TYR A 429 10.22 16.13 2.88
C TYR A 429 9.47 15.13 3.76
N ASN A 430 9.40 13.85 3.35
CA ASN A 430 8.79 12.79 4.16
C ASN A 430 9.83 11.69 4.41
N ARG A 431 10.51 11.79 5.55
CA ARG A 431 11.54 10.81 5.95
C ARG A 431 10.95 9.62 6.70
N GLU A 432 9.70 9.75 7.15
CA GLU A 432 8.99 8.74 7.94
C GLU A 432 8.48 7.59 7.07
N LEU A 433 8.32 7.81 5.76
CA LEU A 433 7.77 6.82 4.85
C LEU A 433 8.41 6.87 3.46
N TYR A 434 9.19 5.83 3.14
CA TYR A 434 9.87 5.66 1.84
C TYR A 434 9.30 4.43 1.11
N ARG A 435 8.25 4.67 0.33
CA ARG A 435 7.48 3.67 -0.44
C ARG A 435 7.24 4.16 -1.86
N THR A 436 8.30 4.15 -2.67
CA THR A 436 8.22 4.48 -4.11
C THR A 436 7.26 3.56 -4.86
N ASP A 437 7.14 2.31 -4.45
CA ASP A 437 6.11 1.39 -4.92
C ASP A 437 4.69 1.95 -4.66
N TRP A 438 4.37 2.35 -3.43
CA TRP A 438 3.05 2.92 -3.11
C TRP A 438 2.77 4.19 -3.91
N MET A 439 3.77 5.06 -4.07
CA MET A 439 3.65 6.27 -4.88
C MET A 439 3.16 5.95 -6.30
N HIS A 440 3.84 5.04 -7.00
CA HIS A 440 3.47 4.65 -8.37
C HIS A 440 2.09 3.95 -8.41
N LEU A 441 1.78 3.10 -7.43
CA LEU A 441 0.50 2.40 -7.36
C LEU A 441 -0.66 3.38 -7.13
N ILE A 442 -0.53 4.34 -6.22
CA ILE A 442 -1.60 5.33 -5.98
C ILE A 442 -1.80 6.24 -7.19
N ARG A 443 -0.71 6.69 -7.84
CA ARG A 443 -0.81 7.50 -9.08
C ARG A 443 -1.50 6.74 -10.21
N SER A 444 -1.06 5.51 -10.46
CA SER A 444 -1.65 4.65 -11.48
C SER A 444 -3.12 4.33 -11.18
N GLN A 445 -3.50 4.19 -9.91
CA GLN A 445 -4.90 4.02 -9.54
C GLN A 445 -5.75 5.24 -9.89
N ALA A 446 -5.23 6.46 -9.73
CA ALA A 446 -5.94 7.67 -10.14
C ALA A 446 -6.21 7.68 -11.66
N PHE A 447 -5.22 7.27 -12.45
CA PHE A 447 -5.34 7.12 -13.91
C PHE A 447 -6.35 6.04 -14.30
N ALA A 448 -6.29 4.86 -13.66
CA ALA A 448 -7.26 3.79 -13.88
C ALA A 448 -8.69 4.22 -13.51
N ASN A 449 -8.87 5.02 -12.46
CA ASN A 449 -10.17 5.57 -12.07
C ASN A 449 -10.74 6.51 -13.13
N LEU A 450 -9.91 7.39 -13.72
CA LEU A 450 -10.31 8.27 -14.83
C LEU A 450 -10.68 7.44 -16.06
N TRP A 451 -9.90 6.41 -16.38
CA TRP A 451 -10.20 5.49 -17.48
C TRP A 451 -11.57 4.84 -17.32
N TRP A 452 -11.91 4.35 -16.11
CA TRP A 452 -13.24 3.77 -15.84
C TRP A 452 -14.38 4.78 -15.97
N LYS A 453 -14.15 6.07 -15.68
CA LYS A 453 -15.13 7.13 -15.94
C LYS A 453 -15.30 7.35 -17.45
N ALA A 454 -14.21 7.39 -18.21
CA ALA A 454 -14.27 7.48 -19.67
C ALA A 454 -15.03 6.28 -20.28
N HIS A 455 -14.72 5.05 -19.86
CA HIS A 455 -15.45 3.87 -20.30
C HIS A 455 -16.93 3.92 -19.91
N ARG A 456 -17.28 4.34 -18.68
CA ARG A 456 -18.68 4.50 -18.29
C ARG A 456 -19.40 5.52 -19.16
N ALA A 457 -18.78 6.66 -19.43
CA ALA A 457 -19.34 7.67 -20.32
C ALA A 457 -19.65 7.08 -21.71
N TYR A 458 -18.70 6.32 -22.28
CA TYR A 458 -18.88 5.64 -23.55
C TYR A 458 -20.01 4.58 -23.52
N ASP A 459 -20.04 3.74 -22.47
CA ASP A 459 -21.02 2.66 -22.30
C ASP A 459 -22.46 3.18 -22.16
N GLU A 460 -22.62 4.35 -21.53
CA GLU A 460 -23.90 5.07 -21.40
C GLU A 460 -24.21 5.96 -22.62
N GLY A 461 -23.43 5.86 -23.71
CA GLY A 461 -23.71 6.52 -24.98
C GLY A 461 -23.20 7.96 -25.12
N LEU A 462 -22.40 8.46 -24.17
CA LEU A 462 -21.74 9.76 -24.33
C LEU A 462 -20.58 9.68 -25.31
N LEU A 463 -20.39 10.73 -26.09
CA LEU A 463 -19.22 10.86 -26.95
C LEU A 463 -18.03 11.28 -26.11
N VAL A 464 -17.12 10.35 -25.81
CA VAL A 464 -15.85 10.65 -25.14
C VAL A 464 -14.90 11.33 -26.11
N VAL A 465 -14.44 12.54 -25.80
CA VAL A 465 -13.61 13.36 -26.69
C VAL A 465 -12.16 13.43 -26.22
N ARG A 466 -11.92 13.52 -24.92
CA ARG A 466 -10.57 13.66 -24.36
C ARG A 466 -10.53 13.17 -22.92
N ALA A 467 -9.41 12.55 -22.54
CA ALA A 467 -9.11 12.15 -21.17
C ALA A 467 -7.65 12.50 -20.87
N MET A 468 -7.42 13.34 -19.87
CA MET A 468 -6.09 13.86 -19.54
C MET A 468 -5.82 13.89 -18.05
N GLY A 469 -4.57 13.59 -17.68
CA GLY A 469 -4.13 13.68 -16.30
C GLY A 469 -4.90 12.71 -15.40
N THR A 470 -5.27 13.16 -14.20
CA THR A 470 -5.98 12.34 -13.20
C THR A 470 -7.46 12.64 -13.11
N ASP A 471 -7.91 13.76 -13.67
CA ASP A 471 -9.19 14.38 -13.35
C ASP A 471 -9.95 14.98 -14.53
N GLU A 472 -9.32 15.16 -15.70
CA GLU A 472 -9.96 15.87 -16.82
C GLU A 472 -10.57 14.90 -17.83
N LEU A 473 -11.90 14.99 -18.01
CA LEU A 473 -12.68 14.18 -18.94
C LEU A 473 -13.60 15.06 -19.78
N HIS A 474 -13.48 15.00 -21.10
CA HIS A 474 -14.32 15.77 -22.02
C HIS A 474 -15.31 14.85 -22.71
N VAL A 475 -16.59 15.24 -22.65
CA VAL A 475 -17.70 14.46 -23.20
C VAL A 475 -18.68 15.36 -23.95
N SER A 476 -19.38 14.80 -24.92
CA SER A 476 -20.57 15.38 -25.53
C SER A 476 -21.78 14.47 -25.29
N GLY A 477 -22.95 15.07 -25.11
CA GLY A 477 -24.20 14.41 -24.70
C GLY A 477 -24.62 14.75 -23.26
N ASP A 478 -25.71 14.12 -22.80
CA ASP A 478 -26.28 14.36 -21.46
C ASP A 478 -25.46 13.67 -20.36
N TRP A 479 -24.33 14.28 -20.00
CA TRP A 479 -23.43 13.73 -18.99
C TRP A 479 -24.05 13.69 -17.59
N ARG A 480 -25.06 14.52 -17.30
CA ARG A 480 -25.73 14.57 -15.99
C ARG A 480 -26.57 13.33 -15.71
N ALA A 481 -27.02 12.63 -16.76
CA ALA A 481 -27.64 11.32 -16.63
C ALA A 481 -26.64 10.24 -16.14
N VAL A 482 -25.34 10.43 -16.38
CA VAL A 482 -24.27 9.45 -16.12
C VAL A 482 -23.50 9.75 -14.84
N PHE A 483 -23.24 11.04 -14.57
CA PHE A 483 -22.45 11.48 -13.42
C PHE A 483 -23.22 12.49 -12.58
N PRO A 484 -23.29 12.32 -11.25
CA PRO A 484 -23.83 13.34 -10.38
C PRO A 484 -22.93 14.57 -10.39
N GLU A 485 -23.54 15.75 -10.50
CA GLU A 485 -22.88 17.04 -10.45
C GLU A 485 -22.65 17.48 -9.00
N GLY A 486 -21.44 17.93 -8.69
CA GLY A 486 -21.11 18.47 -7.38
C GLY A 486 -19.63 18.44 -7.05
N ARG A 487 -19.32 18.55 -5.76
CA ARG A 487 -17.94 18.67 -5.24
C ARG A 487 -17.49 17.43 -4.45
N GLY A 488 -18.39 16.50 -4.15
CA GLY A 488 -18.09 15.25 -3.47
C GLY A 488 -17.16 14.36 -4.31
N VAL A 489 -16.45 13.44 -3.65
CA VAL A 489 -15.44 12.58 -4.33
C VAL A 489 -16.00 11.65 -5.40
N ALA A 490 -17.31 11.36 -5.38
CA ALA A 490 -17.99 10.57 -6.40
C ALA A 490 -18.57 11.43 -7.55
N GLU A 491 -18.68 12.73 -7.32
CA GLU A 491 -19.29 13.71 -8.20
C GLU A 491 -18.25 14.35 -9.12
N VAL A 492 -18.72 15.01 -10.17
CA VAL A 492 -17.90 15.78 -11.11
C VAL A 492 -18.41 17.21 -11.19
N LYS A 493 -17.55 18.15 -11.58
CA LYS A 493 -17.94 19.54 -11.83
C LYS A 493 -17.58 19.97 -13.24
N VAL A 494 -18.34 20.91 -13.78
CA VAL A 494 -18.02 21.54 -15.07
C VAL A 494 -16.78 22.41 -14.90
N LYS A 495 -15.79 22.20 -15.77
CA LYS A 495 -14.59 23.02 -15.89
C LYS A 495 -14.74 24.05 -17.00
N ASP A 496 -15.26 23.62 -18.15
CA ASP A 496 -15.43 24.44 -19.34
C ASP A 496 -16.47 23.82 -20.29
N VAL A 497 -17.03 24.63 -21.19
CA VAL A 497 -17.93 24.20 -22.26
C VAL A 497 -17.55 24.88 -23.56
N TYR A 498 -17.33 24.11 -24.62
CA TYR A 498 -16.90 24.63 -25.91
C TYR A 498 -17.46 23.81 -27.07
N ALA A 499 -17.66 24.44 -28.23
CA ALA A 499 -18.15 23.78 -29.44
C ALA A 499 -16.98 23.29 -30.32
N VAL A 500 -17.14 22.13 -30.94
CA VAL A 500 -16.21 21.59 -31.94
C VAL A 500 -16.98 21.02 -33.12
N GLY A 501 -16.52 21.33 -34.33
CA GLY A 501 -17.11 20.86 -35.59
C GLY A 501 -17.01 21.95 -36.65
N THR A 502 -17.09 21.57 -37.92
CA THR A 502 -17.42 22.50 -38.99
C THR A 502 -18.94 22.55 -39.09
N GLY A 503 -19.53 23.75 -38.99
CA GLY A 503 -20.92 23.96 -39.38
C GLY A 503 -21.16 23.49 -40.82
N PRO A 504 -22.42 23.32 -41.25
CA PRO A 504 -22.69 23.08 -42.66
C PRO A 504 -21.96 24.14 -43.47
N ALA A 505 -21.20 23.73 -44.48
CA ALA A 505 -20.67 24.68 -45.45
C ALA A 505 -21.87 25.50 -45.93
N ASP A 506 -21.84 26.81 -45.71
CA ASP A 506 -22.74 27.71 -46.41
C ASP A 506 -22.51 27.43 -47.90
N ASP A 507 -23.48 26.76 -48.53
CA ASP A 507 -23.63 26.70 -49.98
C ASP A 507 -23.92 28.13 -50.45
N ASP A 508 -22.88 28.96 -50.48
CA ASP A 508 -22.96 30.34 -50.97
C ASP A 508 -22.48 30.37 -52.43
N THR A 509 -23.50 30.32 -53.30
CA THR A 509 -23.60 30.84 -54.69
C THR A 509 -22.88 30.16 -55.85
#